data_AF-A0A4Q7ZMB5-F1
#
_entry.id   AF-A0A4Q7ZMB5-F1
#
_cell.length_a   1.000
_cell.length_b   1.000
_cell.length_c   1.000
_cell.angle_alpha   90.00
_cell.angle_beta   90.00
_cell.angle_gamma   90.00
#
_symmetry.space_group_name_H-M   'P 1'
#
loop_
_entity.id
_entity.type
_entity.pdbx_description
1 polymer ?
#
loop_
_entity_poly.entity_id
_entity_poly.type
_entity_poly.pdbx_seq_one_letter_code
_entity_poly.pdbx_strand_id
1 'polypeptide(L)'
;MASLLDDLDRHVHERFSDRIPAPVVRTLVAGVVARWRGVLDSRSAAVAKGLRADANRAALAWLRTNGKIDSRGRDYDDLFADTVFGGGFDAAAIRWGIHLLVHERRIMEALIMTQYLDMAELDGMVPTAREVLDKLKGRGRGLSEDDVHNALVDFHCLLHRAP
;
A
#
# COMPACT_ATOMS: atom_id res chain seq x y z
N MET A 1 7.19 23.92 10.75
CA MET A 1 6.67 22.55 10.94
C MET A 1 5.31 22.49 10.29
N ALA A 2 5.14 21.70 9.24
CA ALA A 2 3.81 21.41 8.71
C ALA A 2 2.99 20.68 9.80
N SER A 3 1.70 20.96 9.91
CA SER A 3 0.86 20.22 10.85
C SER A 3 0.67 18.78 10.34
N LEU A 4 0.45 17.81 11.23
CA LEU A 4 0.14 16.42 10.85
C LEU A 4 -1.01 16.32 9.84
N LEU A 5 -1.97 17.25 9.95
CA LEU A 5 -3.07 17.40 9.00
C LEU A 5 -2.56 17.81 7.62
N ASP A 6 -1.65 18.78 7.53
CA ASP A 6 -1.08 19.24 6.25
C ASP A 6 -0.21 18.18 5.59
N ASP A 7 0.53 17.38 6.38
CA ASP A 7 1.33 16.27 5.86
C ASP A 7 0.44 15.16 5.29
N LEU A 8 -0.64 14.79 5.98
CA LEU A 8 -1.60 13.80 5.49
C LEU A 8 -2.41 14.31 4.29
N ASP A 9 -2.79 15.59 4.32
CA ASP A 9 -3.51 16.25 3.23
C ASP A 9 -2.67 16.26 1.96
N ARG A 10 -1.40 16.66 2.06
CA ARG A 10 -0.44 16.60 0.96
C ARG A 10 -0.25 15.17 0.44
N HIS A 11 -0.04 14.20 1.33
CA HIS A 11 0.15 12.78 0.96
C HIS A 11 -1.02 12.24 0.13
N VAL A 12 -2.25 12.44 0.61
CA VAL A 12 -3.45 11.98 -0.11
C VAL A 12 -3.67 12.81 -1.38
N HIS A 13 -3.42 14.12 -1.32
CA HIS A 13 -3.61 14.97 -2.49
C HIS A 13 -2.65 14.62 -3.62
N GLU A 14 -1.36 14.45 -3.35
CA GLU A 14 -0.37 14.04 -4.37
C GLU A 14 -0.79 12.74 -5.07
N ARG A 15 -1.31 11.77 -4.30
CA ARG A 15 -1.76 10.47 -4.80
C ARG A 15 -3.06 10.52 -5.61
N PHE A 16 -3.96 11.45 -5.32
CA PHE A 16 -5.30 11.50 -5.95
C PHE A 16 -5.63 12.86 -6.59
N SER A 17 -4.61 13.66 -6.92
CA SER A 17 -4.75 15.09 -7.31
C SER A 17 -5.62 15.31 -8.55
N ASP A 18 -5.59 14.35 -9.48
CA ASP A 18 -6.34 14.30 -10.72
C ASP A 18 -7.79 13.80 -10.56
N ARG A 19 -8.11 13.19 -9.40
CA ARG A 19 -9.34 12.39 -9.20
C ARG A 19 -10.21 12.87 -8.05
N ILE A 20 -9.62 13.44 -7.01
CA ILE A 20 -10.33 13.96 -5.83
C ILE A 20 -10.02 15.45 -5.70
N PRO A 21 -11.03 16.33 -5.76
CA PRO A 21 -10.81 17.77 -5.53
C PRO A 21 -10.13 18.01 -4.18
N ALA A 22 -9.13 18.89 -4.13
CA ALA A 22 -8.38 19.20 -2.91
C ALA A 22 -9.28 19.51 -1.67
N PRO A 23 -10.40 20.25 -1.78
CA PRO A 23 -11.30 20.47 -0.63
C PRO A 23 -11.93 19.18 -0.07
N VAL A 24 -12.15 18.19 -0.93
CA VAL A 24 -12.67 16.88 -0.55
C VAL A 24 -11.59 16.08 0.17
N VAL A 25 -10.36 16.06 -0.37
CA VAL A 25 -9.20 15.44 0.30
C VAL A 25 -9.05 15.98 1.72
N ARG A 26 -9.06 17.31 1.87
CA ARG A 26 -8.94 17.99 3.17
C ARG A 26 -10.01 17.54 4.16
N THR A 27 -11.24 17.39 3.68
CA THR A 27 -12.38 16.95 4.49
C THR A 27 -12.21 15.50 4.95
N LEU A 28 -11.79 14.61 4.05
CA LEU A 28 -11.55 13.19 4.36
C LEU A 28 -10.42 13.03 5.40
N VAL A 29 -9.31 13.74 5.19
CA VAL A 29 -8.14 13.74 6.08
C VAL A 29 -8.49 14.30 7.46
N ALA A 30 -9.24 15.41 7.53
CA ALA A 30 -9.71 15.95 8.80
C ALA A 30 -10.59 14.95 9.56
N GLY A 31 -11.47 14.21 8.85
CA GLY A 31 -12.28 13.14 9.43
C GLY A 31 -11.43 12.00 10.01
N VAL A 32 -10.36 11.60 9.33
CA VAL A 32 -9.41 10.58 9.81
C VAL A 32 -8.70 11.05 11.08
N VAL A 33 -8.12 12.26 11.05
CA VAL A 33 -7.43 12.84 12.22
C VAL A 33 -8.39 12.96 13.42
N ALA A 34 -9.65 13.33 13.19
CA ALA A 34 -10.64 13.41 14.24
C ALA A 34 -10.95 12.03 14.88
N ARG A 35 -11.03 10.94 14.10
CA ARG A 35 -11.23 9.59 14.64
C ARG A 35 -10.05 9.10 15.47
N TRP A 36 -8.84 9.51 15.10
CA TRP A 36 -7.61 9.06 15.76
C TRP A 36 -7.23 9.90 16.98
N ARG A 37 -7.94 10.98 17.30
CA ARG A 37 -7.58 11.98 18.35
C ARG A 37 -7.11 11.38 19.68
N GLY A 38 -7.65 10.24 20.12
CA GLY A 38 -7.25 9.58 21.37
C GLY A 38 -5.97 8.71 21.29
N VAL A 39 -5.41 8.52 20.09
CA VAL A 39 -4.22 7.71 19.81
C VAL A 39 -3.05 8.60 19.34
N LEU A 40 -3.35 9.83 18.90
CA LEU A 40 -2.41 10.81 18.35
C LEU A 40 -1.38 11.35 19.36
N ASP A 41 -1.61 11.20 20.67
CA ASP A 41 -0.69 11.64 21.71
C ASP A 41 0.67 10.90 21.65
N SER A 42 0.73 9.75 20.98
CA SER A 42 1.99 9.09 20.66
C SER A 42 2.50 9.54 19.28
N ARG A 43 3.55 10.35 19.25
CA ARG A 43 4.29 10.74 18.02
C ARG A 43 5.09 9.57 17.42
N SER A 44 4.58 8.35 17.48
CA SER A 44 5.27 7.17 16.97
C SER A 44 5.16 7.09 15.44
N ALA A 45 6.20 6.57 14.78
CA ALA A 45 6.17 6.30 13.34
C ALA A 45 5.00 5.37 12.95
N ALA A 46 4.60 4.46 13.84
CA ALA A 46 3.46 3.58 13.65
C ALA A 46 2.12 4.33 13.56
N VAL A 47 1.94 5.42 14.32
CA VAL A 47 0.74 6.26 14.25
C VAL A 47 0.68 7.03 12.94
N ALA A 48 1.80 7.60 12.49
CA ALA A 48 1.86 8.28 11.19
C ALA A 48 1.52 7.33 10.03
N LYS A 49 2.07 6.11 10.06
CA LYS A 49 1.75 5.04 9.10
C LYS A 49 0.27 4.64 9.14
N GLY A 50 -0.29 4.45 10.34
CA GLY A 50 -1.69 4.12 10.52
C GLY A 50 -2.64 5.20 9.98
N LEU A 51 -2.32 6.47 10.18
CA LEU A 51 -3.09 7.60 9.68
C LEU A 51 -3.07 7.71 8.16
N ARG A 52 -1.90 7.55 7.53
CA ARG A 52 -1.79 7.53 6.07
C ARG A 52 -2.63 6.42 5.47
N ALA A 53 -2.56 5.22 6.07
CA ALA A 53 -3.36 4.10 5.62
C ALA A 53 -4.87 4.34 5.74
N ASP A 54 -5.33 4.92 6.84
CA ASP A 54 -6.76 5.23 7.02
C ASP A 54 -7.22 6.37 6.10
N ALA A 55 -6.34 7.35 5.84
CA ALA A 55 -6.62 8.44 4.89
C ALA A 55 -6.71 7.95 3.44
N ASN A 56 -5.81 7.06 3.01
CA ASN A 56 -5.89 6.40 1.71
C ASN A 56 -7.18 5.59 1.56
N ARG A 57 -7.57 4.80 2.58
CA ARG A 57 -8.85 4.07 2.56
C ARG A 57 -10.05 4.99 2.44
N ALA A 58 -10.04 6.14 3.13
CA ALA A 58 -11.11 7.11 3.04
C ALA A 58 -11.22 7.72 1.64
N ALA A 59 -10.08 8.05 1.01
CA ALA A 59 -10.01 8.52 -0.38
C ALA A 59 -10.54 7.49 -1.38
N LEU A 60 -10.13 6.23 -1.24
CA LEU A 60 -10.60 5.13 -2.09
C LEU A 60 -12.09 4.85 -1.92
N ALA A 61 -12.60 4.86 -0.68
CA ALA A 61 -14.03 4.70 -0.41
C ALA A 61 -14.85 5.84 -1.03
N TRP A 62 -14.35 7.08 -0.96
CA TRP A 62 -14.98 8.22 -1.60
C TRP A 62 -15.00 8.07 -3.11
N LEU A 63 -13.87 7.70 -3.73
CA LEU A 63 -13.77 7.47 -5.17
C LEU A 63 -14.68 6.34 -5.64
N ARG A 64 -14.83 5.26 -4.88
CA ARG A 64 -15.78 4.17 -5.21
C ARG A 64 -17.23 4.64 -5.22
N THR A 65 -17.56 5.64 -4.40
CA THR A 65 -18.93 6.12 -4.21
C THR A 65 -19.29 7.29 -5.12
N ASN A 66 -18.33 8.18 -5.38
CA ASN A 66 -18.54 9.47 -6.05
C ASN A 66 -17.68 9.68 -7.30
N GLY A 67 -16.53 9.00 -7.36
CA GLY A 67 -15.67 8.99 -8.53
C GLY A 67 -16.14 7.91 -9.51
N LYS A 68 -15.98 8.16 -10.80
CA LYS A 68 -15.99 7.08 -11.78
C LYS A 68 -14.63 6.37 -11.73
N ILE A 69 -14.33 5.64 -10.65
CA ILE A 69 -13.35 4.56 -10.80
C ILE A 69 -14.04 3.58 -11.75
N ASP A 70 -13.50 3.38 -12.95
CA ASP A 70 -13.95 2.26 -13.76
C ASP A 70 -13.69 1.01 -12.93
N SER A 71 -14.76 0.42 -12.40
CA SER A 71 -14.74 -0.72 -11.50
C SER A 71 -14.13 -1.97 -12.15
N ARG A 72 -13.72 -1.87 -13.41
CA ARG A 72 -12.89 -2.81 -14.16
C ARG A 72 -11.38 -2.75 -13.81
N GLY A 73 -10.96 -1.97 -12.81
CA GLY A 73 -9.75 -2.25 -12.04
C GLY A 73 -8.48 -1.50 -12.46
N ARG A 74 -8.33 -1.12 -13.73
CA ARG A 74 -7.05 -0.57 -14.26
C ARG A 74 -6.53 0.69 -13.56
N ASP A 75 -7.39 1.67 -13.29
CA ASP A 75 -6.92 2.95 -12.73
C ASP A 75 -6.49 2.87 -11.25
N TYR A 76 -7.01 1.88 -10.52
CA TYR A 76 -6.63 1.59 -9.13
C TYR A 76 -5.32 0.79 -9.09
N ASP A 77 -5.26 -0.19 -9.98
CA ASP A 77 -4.14 -1.06 -10.23
C ASP A 77 -2.87 -0.27 -10.61
N ASP A 78 -3.00 0.75 -11.45
CA ASP A 78 -1.86 1.59 -11.88
C ASP A 78 -1.31 2.44 -10.71
N LEU A 79 -2.20 2.99 -9.88
CA LEU A 79 -1.83 3.75 -8.68
C LEU A 79 -1.11 2.89 -7.63
N PHE A 80 -1.54 1.64 -7.51
CA PHE A 80 -0.88 0.63 -6.70
C PHE A 80 0.49 0.27 -7.27
N ALA A 81 0.59 0.03 -8.58
CA ALA A 81 1.83 -0.36 -9.21
C ALA A 81 2.90 0.75 -9.19
N ASP A 82 2.50 2.02 -9.35
CA ASP A 82 3.37 3.19 -9.18
C ASP A 82 3.97 3.27 -7.78
N THR A 83 3.17 2.98 -6.76
CA THR A 83 3.61 3.05 -5.35
C THR A 83 4.69 2.02 -5.04
N VAL A 84 4.54 0.81 -5.59
CA VAL A 84 5.36 -0.33 -5.19
C VAL A 84 6.54 -0.55 -6.12
N PHE A 85 6.36 -0.30 -7.42
CA PHE A 85 7.32 -0.61 -8.46
C PHE A 85 7.69 0.59 -9.33
N GLY A 86 7.30 1.81 -8.93
CA GLY A 86 7.66 3.05 -9.63
C GLY A 86 7.12 3.13 -11.07
N GLY A 87 6.03 2.42 -11.36
CA GLY A 87 5.41 2.38 -12.69
C GLY A 87 6.12 1.45 -13.68
N GLY A 88 7.09 0.66 -13.23
CA GLY A 88 7.82 -0.28 -14.08
C GLY A 88 7.01 -1.52 -14.50
N PHE A 89 5.92 -1.81 -13.79
CA PHE A 89 5.02 -2.94 -14.05
C PHE A 89 3.58 -2.48 -13.83
N ASP A 90 2.62 -3.05 -14.55
CA ASP A 90 1.18 -2.85 -14.26
C ASP A 90 0.69 -3.86 -13.22
N ALA A 91 -0.50 -3.65 -12.63
CA ALA A 91 -1.00 -4.60 -11.64
C ALA A 91 -1.41 -5.96 -12.24
N ALA A 92 -1.63 -6.05 -13.55
CA ALA A 92 -1.89 -7.33 -14.20
C ALA A 92 -0.63 -8.21 -14.17
N ALA A 93 0.54 -7.65 -14.47
CA ALA A 93 1.84 -8.28 -14.34
C ALA A 93 2.14 -8.65 -12.88
N ILE A 94 1.85 -7.76 -11.92
CA ILE A 94 2.03 -8.05 -10.49
C ILE A 94 1.15 -9.23 -10.06
N ARG A 95 -0.15 -9.22 -10.40
CA ARG A 95 -1.07 -10.33 -10.09
C ARG A 95 -0.65 -11.62 -10.78
N TRP A 96 -0.19 -11.55 -12.02
CA TRP A 96 0.34 -12.70 -12.75
C TRP A 96 1.58 -13.26 -12.06
N GLY A 97 2.47 -12.41 -11.57
CA GLY A 97 3.63 -12.83 -10.79
C GLY A 97 3.25 -13.58 -9.52
N ILE A 98 2.26 -13.07 -8.76
CA ILE A 98 1.74 -13.77 -7.57
C ILE A 98 1.14 -15.12 -7.95
N HIS A 99 0.38 -15.16 -9.04
CA HIS A 99 -0.19 -16.40 -9.56
C HIS A 99 0.89 -17.42 -9.94
N LEU A 100 1.98 -16.97 -10.57
CA LEU A 100 3.10 -17.83 -10.94
C LEU A 100 3.80 -18.42 -9.71
N LEU A 101 4.05 -17.61 -8.66
CA LEU A 101 4.61 -18.12 -7.40
C LEU A 101 3.74 -19.23 -6.81
N VAL A 102 2.42 -19.07 -6.80
CA VAL A 102 1.49 -20.11 -6.31
C VAL A 102 1.55 -21.36 -7.20
N HIS A 103 1.54 -21.19 -8.52
CA HIS A 103 1.59 -22.29 -9.48
C HIS A 103 2.88 -23.11 -9.35
N GLU A 104 4.01 -22.44 -9.14
CA GLU A 104 5.34 -23.05 -8.90
C GLU A 104 5.52 -23.60 -7.47
N ARG A 105 4.47 -23.58 -6.65
CA ARG A 105 4.47 -24.03 -5.24
C ARG A 105 5.42 -23.24 -4.33
N ARG A 106 5.75 -21.99 -4.69
CA ARG A 106 6.51 -21.02 -3.89
C ARG A 106 5.58 -20.28 -2.92
N ILE A 107 4.92 -21.05 -2.05
CA ILE A 107 3.82 -20.56 -1.20
C ILE A 107 4.28 -19.51 -0.20
N MET A 108 5.51 -19.62 0.30
CA MET A 108 6.04 -18.66 1.27
C MET A 108 6.29 -17.30 0.63
N GLU A 109 6.89 -17.28 -0.56
CA GLU A 109 7.11 -16.07 -1.34
C GLU A 109 5.78 -15.45 -1.77
N ALA A 110 4.80 -16.26 -2.18
CA ALA A 110 3.46 -15.76 -2.47
C ALA A 110 2.82 -15.07 -1.25
N LEU A 111 2.97 -15.65 -0.05
CA LEU A 111 2.48 -15.07 1.19
C LEU A 111 3.22 -13.77 1.55
N ILE A 112 4.55 -13.76 1.46
CA ILE A 112 5.37 -12.57 1.69
C ILE A 112 4.97 -11.45 0.74
N MET A 113 4.87 -11.76 -0.55
CA MET A 113 4.52 -10.78 -1.57
C MET A 113 3.11 -10.24 -1.36
N THR A 114 2.13 -11.10 -1.06
CA THR A 114 0.78 -10.63 -0.73
C THR A 114 0.81 -9.66 0.46
N GLN A 115 1.52 -10.00 1.54
CA GLN A 115 1.59 -9.13 2.71
C GLN A 115 2.34 -7.82 2.46
N TYR A 116 3.41 -7.86 1.66
CA TYR A 116 4.16 -6.68 1.26
C TYR A 116 3.30 -5.73 0.42
N LEU A 117 2.61 -6.27 -0.58
CA LEU A 117 1.72 -5.53 -1.46
C LEU A 117 0.55 -4.90 -0.69
N ASP A 118 -0.14 -5.66 0.16
CA ASP A 118 -1.22 -5.14 1.01
C ASP A 118 -0.74 -3.97 1.89
N MET A 119 0.45 -4.08 2.47
CA MET A 119 1.00 -3.02 3.30
C MET A 119 1.38 -1.78 2.49
N ALA A 120 1.94 -1.97 1.30
CA ALA A 120 2.33 -0.87 0.43
C ALA A 120 1.12 -0.12 -0.14
N GLU A 121 0.08 -0.86 -0.52
CA GLU A 121 -1.21 -0.34 -0.93
C GLU A 121 -1.86 0.50 0.16
N LEU A 122 -1.86 -0.02 1.40
CA LEU A 122 -2.44 0.65 2.55
C LEU A 122 -1.68 1.94 2.89
N ASP A 123 -0.39 1.88 3.20
CA ASP A 123 0.39 3.08 3.61
C ASP A 123 0.66 4.04 2.43
N GLY A 124 0.52 3.56 1.19
CA GLY A 124 0.95 4.30 0.01
C GLY A 124 2.46 4.47 -0.05
N MET A 125 3.21 3.58 0.61
CA MET A 125 4.68 3.57 0.66
C MET A 125 5.20 2.16 0.76
N VAL A 126 6.39 1.93 0.20
CA VAL A 126 7.09 0.65 0.28
C VAL A 126 7.39 0.27 1.74
N PRO A 127 6.86 -0.86 2.25
CA PRO A 127 7.15 -1.32 3.60
C PRO A 127 8.56 -1.93 3.66
N THR A 128 9.17 -1.89 4.85
CA THR A 128 10.44 -2.55 5.11
C THR A 128 10.27 -4.06 5.30
N ALA A 129 11.33 -4.83 5.06
CA ALA A 129 11.32 -6.29 5.26
C ALA A 129 10.92 -6.69 6.70
N ARG A 130 11.42 -5.94 7.68
CA ARG A 130 11.04 -6.10 9.09
C ARG A 130 9.56 -5.90 9.37
N GLU A 131 8.94 -4.89 8.78
CA GLU A 131 7.52 -4.61 8.98
C GLU A 131 6.63 -5.71 8.37
N VAL A 132 7.03 -6.26 7.22
CA VAL A 132 6.35 -7.42 6.63
C VAL A 132 6.55 -8.66 7.51
N LEU A 133 7.78 -8.91 7.97
CA LEU A 133 8.07 -10.01 8.88
C LEU A 133 7.22 -9.91 10.16
N ASP A 134 7.11 -8.73 10.76
CA ASP A 134 6.31 -8.48 11.97
C ASP A 134 4.82 -8.79 11.75
N LYS A 135 4.29 -8.60 10.54
CA LYS A 135 2.90 -9.00 10.19
C LYS A 135 2.75 -10.49 9.97
N LEU A 136 3.82 -11.17 9.54
CA LEU A 136 3.85 -12.62 9.35
C LEU A 136 4.14 -13.39 10.65
N LYS A 137 4.58 -12.70 11.72
CA LYS A 137 4.78 -13.29 13.05
C LYS A 137 3.47 -13.88 13.58
N GLY A 138 3.44 -15.20 13.69
CA GLY A 138 2.25 -16.00 14.04
C GLY A 138 1.89 -17.03 12.97
N ARG A 139 2.34 -16.86 11.72
CA ARG A 139 2.09 -17.79 10.60
C ARG A 139 3.33 -18.54 10.13
N GLY A 140 4.52 -17.98 10.30
CA GLY A 140 5.79 -18.60 9.88
C GLY A 140 6.75 -18.81 11.04
N ARG A 141 6.97 -20.07 11.45
CA ARG A 141 8.16 -20.42 12.24
C ARG A 141 9.37 -20.41 11.30
N GLY A 142 10.38 -19.58 11.59
CA GLY A 142 11.68 -19.62 10.89
C GLY A 142 11.91 -18.58 9.79
N LEU A 143 10.97 -17.66 9.54
CA LEU A 143 11.19 -16.54 8.60
C LEU A 143 12.11 -15.47 9.20
N SER A 144 13.03 -14.96 8.39
CA SER A 144 13.97 -13.86 8.67
C SER A 144 13.70 -12.63 7.80
N GLU A 145 14.34 -11.50 8.12
CA GLU A 145 14.27 -10.31 7.26
C GLU A 145 14.92 -10.57 5.88
N ASP A 146 15.96 -11.40 5.83
CA ASP A 146 16.65 -11.80 4.59
C ASP A 146 15.74 -12.64 3.69
N ASP A 147 14.91 -13.53 4.25
CA ASP A 147 13.96 -14.30 3.46
C ASP A 147 12.94 -13.39 2.76
N VAL A 148 12.46 -12.35 3.47
CA VAL A 148 11.57 -11.35 2.91
C VAL A 148 12.26 -10.55 1.81
N HIS A 149 13.52 -10.14 2.04
CA HIS A 149 14.30 -9.42 1.04
C HIS A 149 14.55 -10.25 -0.22
N ASN A 150 14.96 -11.51 -0.06
CA ASN A 150 15.21 -12.42 -1.17
C ASN A 150 13.93 -12.67 -1.97
N ALA A 151 12.78 -12.88 -1.30
CA ALA A 151 11.50 -13.02 -1.98
C ALA A 151 11.14 -11.79 -2.82
N LEU A 152 11.43 -10.57 -2.34
CA LEU A 152 11.20 -9.33 -3.07
C LEU A 152 12.09 -9.21 -4.31
N VAL A 153 13.39 -9.51 -4.16
CA VAL A 153 14.35 -9.48 -5.27
C VAL A 153 13.98 -10.50 -6.34
N ASP A 154 13.66 -11.73 -5.91
CA ASP A 154 13.21 -12.81 -6.81
C ASP A 154 11.94 -12.42 -7.55
N PHE A 155 10.98 -11.83 -6.86
CA PHE A 155 9.74 -11.38 -7.46
C PHE A 155 9.97 -10.29 -8.49
N HIS A 156 10.83 -9.31 -8.19
CA HIS A 156 11.19 -8.27 -9.14
C HIS A 156 11.87 -8.85 -10.38
N CYS A 157 12.76 -9.83 -10.21
CA CYS A 157 13.37 -10.57 -11.32
C CYS A 157 12.33 -11.34 -12.15
N LEU A 158 11.31 -11.91 -11.50
CA LEU A 158 10.23 -12.65 -12.12
C LEU A 158 9.34 -11.73 -12.96
N LEU A 159 9.01 -10.54 -12.47
CA LEU A 159 8.21 -9.56 -13.22
C LEU A 159 8.92 -9.07 -14.49
N HIS A 160 10.25 -8.90 -14.46
CA HIS A 160 11.01 -8.55 -15.67
C HIS A 160 11.06 -9.66 -16.73
N ARG A 161 10.71 -10.89 -16.36
CA ARG A 161 10.62 -12.04 -17.27
C ARG A 161 9.19 -12.31 -17.72
N ALA A 162 8.22 -11.53 -17.23
CA ALA A 162 6.83 -11.66 -17.64
C ALA A 162 6.70 -11.34 -19.14
N PRO A 163 5.87 -12.10 -19.87
CA PRO A 163 5.70 -11.96 -21.32
C PRO A 163 5.01 -10.65 -21.75
#